data_AF-A0A838RWB0-F1
#
_entry.id   AF-A0A838RWB0-F1
#
_cell.length_a   1.000
_cell.length_b   1.000
_cell.length_c   1.000
_cell.angle_alpha   90.00
_cell.angle_beta   90.00
_cell.angle_gamma   90.00
#
_symmetry.space_group_name_H-M   'P 1'
#
loop_
_entity.id
_entity.type
_entity.pdbx_description
1 polymer ?
#
loop_
_entity_poly.entity_id
_entity_poly.type
_entity_poly.pdbx_seq_one_letter_code
_entity_poly.pdbx_strand_id
1 'polypeptide(L)'
;LERVQPSPIISLNRAVAVAMVDGPQPALALIDALAATGNLDGYHLLHAARADLLRRVGSMLEAAESYARALALVTNDSERRFLERRLREVQSSLG
;
A
#
# COMPACT_ATOMS: atom_id res chain seq x y z
N LEU A 1 32.63 0.02 -5.01
CA LEU A 1 31.59 0.35 -4.01
C LEU A 1 30.26 0.41 -4.73
N GLU A 2 29.60 -0.74 -4.86
CA GLU A 2 28.27 -0.82 -5.46
C GLU A 2 27.28 -0.12 -4.52
N ARG A 3 26.66 0.97 -4.98
CA ARG A 3 25.55 1.59 -4.28
C ARG A 3 24.42 0.57 -4.28
N VAL A 4 24.23 -0.14 -3.17
CA VAL A 4 23.02 -0.92 -2.92
C VAL A 4 21.88 0.08 -2.87
N GLN A 5 21.19 0.27 -4.00
CA GLN A 5 19.90 0.94 -3.98
C GLN A 5 19.02 0.10 -3.04
N PRO A 6 18.53 0.66 -1.92
CA PRO A 6 17.68 -0.13 -1.04
C PRO A 6 16.50 -0.62 -1.87
N SER A 7 16.38 -1.94 -1.97
CA SER A 7 15.29 -2.56 -2.73
C SER A 7 13.96 -1.93 -2.28
N PRO A 8 13.00 -1.72 -3.18
CA PRO A 8 11.66 -1.24 -2.86
C PRO A 8 11.01 -1.98 -1.68
N ILE A 9 11.36 -3.26 -1.52
CA ILE A 9 10.97 -4.10 -0.38
C ILE A 9 11.56 -3.59 0.95
N ILE A 10 12.80 -3.10 0.96
CA ILE A 10 13.46 -2.53 2.15
C ILE A 10 12.81 -1.19 2.54
N SER A 11 12.53 -0.32 1.58
CA SER A 11 11.86 0.98 1.82
C SER A 11 10.44 0.78 2.35
N LEU A 12 9.71 -0.19 1.80
CA LEU A 12 8.37 -0.55 2.27
C LEU A 12 8.41 -1.24 3.63
N ASN A 13 9.31 -2.20 3.85
CA ASN A 13 9.46 -2.88 5.14
C ASN A 13 9.77 -1.88 6.26
N ARG A 14 10.50 -0.80 5.95
CA ARG A 14 10.72 0.31 6.89
C ARG A 14 9.43 1.08 7.18
N ALA A 15 8.63 1.42 6.17
CA ALA A 15 7.35 2.10 6.37
C ALA A 15 6.37 1.23 7.19
N VAL A 16 6.32 -0.07 6.91
CA VAL A 16 5.54 -1.06 7.68
C VAL A 16 6.07 -1.21 9.11
N ALA A 17 7.38 -1.23 9.31
CA ALA A 17 7.97 -1.30 10.65
C ALA A 17 7.59 -0.10 11.52
N VAL A 18 7.54 1.11 10.94
CA VAL A 18 7.03 2.30 11.65
C VAL A 18 5.52 2.18 11.91
N ALA A 19 4.76 1.64 10.96
CA ALA A 19 3.32 1.40 11.12
C ALA A 19 2.96 0.48 12.28
N MET A 20 3.82 -0.48 12.60
CA MET A 20 3.61 -1.42 13.70
C MET A 20 3.84 -0.80 15.09
N VAL A 21 4.58 0.32 15.18
CA VAL A 21 4.91 0.96 16.46
C VAL A 21 3.89 2.05 16.80
N ASP A 22 3.53 2.88 15.82
CA ASP A 22 2.74 4.10 16.07
C ASP A 22 1.26 3.98 15.67
N GLY A 23 0.86 2.84 15.10
CA GLY A 23 -0.52 2.58 14.67
C GLY A 23 -0.84 3.08 13.25
N PRO A 24 -2.09 2.87 12.77
CA PRO A 24 -2.42 2.98 11.35
C PRO A 24 -2.46 4.43 10.81
N GLN A 25 -2.78 5.42 11.65
CA GLN A 25 -2.83 6.82 11.21
C GLN A 25 -1.43 7.41 10.98
N PRO A 26 -0.46 7.31 11.93
CA PRO A 26 0.91 7.75 11.68
C PRO A 26 1.58 6.99 10.52
N ALA A 27 1.29 5.71 10.39
CA ALA A 27 1.73 4.91 9.25
C ALA A 27 1.29 5.47 7.90
N LEU A 28 0.00 5.85 7.82
CA LEU A 28 -0.60 6.33 6.58
C LEU A 28 0.06 7.64 6.15
N ALA A 29 0.31 8.56 7.09
CA ALA A 29 1.01 9.81 6.80
C ALA A 29 2.41 9.59 6.21
N LEU A 30 3.14 8.58 6.69
CA LEU A 30 4.46 8.23 6.15
C LEU A 30 4.36 7.63 4.75
N ILE A 31 3.37 6.75 4.52
CA ILE A 31 3.13 6.18 3.19
C ILE A 31 2.70 7.25 2.20
N ASP A 32 1.84 8.19 2.60
CA ASP A 32 1.42 9.32 1.76
C ASP A 32 2.61 10.23 1.42
N ALA A 33 3.49 10.50 2.39
CA ALA A 33 4.72 11.26 2.15
C ALA A 33 5.67 10.55 1.16
N LEU A 34 5.78 9.22 1.24
CA LEU A 34 6.56 8.43 0.28
C LEU A 34 5.93 8.44 -1.11
N ALA A 35 4.60 8.29 -1.20
CA ALA A 35 3.86 8.35 -2.45
C ALA A 35 4.01 9.72 -3.14
N ALA A 36 3.98 10.81 -2.36
CA ALA A 36 4.16 12.17 -2.87
C ALA A 36 5.53 12.41 -3.54
N THR A 37 6.54 11.57 -3.26
CA THR A 37 7.83 11.66 -3.96
C THR A 37 7.78 11.16 -5.41
N GLY A 38 6.74 10.40 -5.80
CA GLY A 38 6.59 9.79 -7.13
C GLY A 38 7.57 8.66 -7.44
N ASN A 39 8.69 8.57 -6.71
CA ASN A 39 9.74 7.56 -6.91
C ASN A 39 9.25 6.13 -6.78
N LEU A 40 8.14 5.93 -6.05
CA LEU A 40 7.58 4.63 -5.76
C LEU A 40 6.23 4.35 -6.48
N ASP A 41 5.81 5.20 -7.41
CA ASP A 41 4.50 5.08 -8.06
C ASP A 41 4.32 3.78 -8.84
N GLY A 42 5.40 3.24 -9.41
CA GLY A 42 5.41 1.97 -10.14
C GLY A 42 5.40 0.72 -9.27
N TYR A 43 5.43 0.85 -7.94
CA TYR A 43 5.50 -0.29 -7.03
C TYR A 43 4.14 -0.62 -6.44
N HIS A 44 3.56 -1.75 -6.84
CA HIS A 44 2.25 -2.20 -6.37
C HIS A 44 2.17 -2.30 -4.84
N LEU A 45 3.29 -2.65 -4.18
CA LEU A 45 3.33 -2.82 -2.73
C LEU A 45 3.11 -1.53 -1.94
N LEU A 46 3.52 -0.37 -2.49
CA LEU A 46 3.23 0.93 -1.89
C LEU A 46 1.71 1.13 -1.82
N HIS A 47 1.05 0.96 -2.96
CA HIS A 47 -0.39 1.14 -3.09
C HIS A 47 -1.17 0.11 -2.25
N ALA A 48 -0.69 -1.14 -2.18
CA ALA A 48 -1.28 -2.18 -1.35
C ALA A 48 -1.20 -1.87 0.16
N ALA A 49 -0.05 -1.35 0.62
CA ALA A 49 0.13 -0.96 2.02
C ALA A 49 -0.73 0.27 2.38
N ARG A 50 -0.77 1.27 1.49
CA ARG A 50 -1.65 2.43 1.62
C ARG A 50 -3.12 2.01 1.75
N ALA A 51 -3.56 1.11 0.88
CA ALA A 51 -4.92 0.59 0.86
C ALA A 51 -5.30 -0.12 2.17
N ASP A 52 -4.41 -0.96 2.72
CA ASP A 52 -4.68 -1.66 3.99
C ASP A 52 -4.79 -0.70 5.17
N LEU A 53 -3.95 0.34 5.22
CA LEU A 53 -4.02 1.37 6.27
C LEU A 53 -5.31 2.18 6.17
N LEU A 54 -5.68 2.64 4.97
CA LEU A 54 -6.92 3.37 4.72
C LEU A 54 -8.15 2.55 5.13
N ARG A 55 -8.16 1.25 4.79
CA ARG A 55 -9.21 0.32 5.23
C ARG A 55 -9.31 0.23 6.75
N ARG A 56 -8.18 0.17 7.47
CA ARG A 56 -8.15 0.07 8.94
C ARG A 56 -8.65 1.34 9.62
N VAL A 57 -8.45 2.51 9.01
CA VAL A 57 -8.95 3.79 9.54
C VAL A 57 -10.36 4.14 9.06
N GLY A 58 -11.00 3.27 8.27
CA GLY A 58 -12.38 3.45 7.80
C GLY A 58 -12.52 4.21 6.47
N SER A 59 -11.42 4.61 5.84
CA SER A 59 -11.42 5.36 4.57
C SER A 59 -11.59 4.41 3.38
N MET A 60 -12.79 3.85 3.25
CA MET A 60 -13.05 2.73 2.31
C MET A 60 -12.92 3.15 0.85
N LEU A 61 -13.32 4.38 0.48
CA LEU A 61 -13.25 4.83 -0.91
C LEU A 61 -11.78 4.91 -1.39
N GLU A 62 -10.94 5.59 -0.63
CA GLU A 62 -9.52 5.77 -0.92
C GLU A 62 -8.75 4.45 -0.82
N ALA A 63 -9.18 3.55 0.07
CA ALA A 63 -8.65 2.20 0.14
C ALA A 63 -8.93 1.42 -1.15
N ALA A 64 -10.15 1.52 -1.71
CA ALA A 64 -10.50 0.87 -2.96
C ALA A 64 -9.67 1.41 -4.14
N GLU A 65 -9.49 2.73 -4.24
CA GLU A 65 -8.64 3.36 -5.25
C GLU A 65 -7.19 2.86 -5.17
N SER A 66 -6.66 2.78 -3.95
CA SER A 66 -5.29 2.32 -3.71
C SER A 66 -5.13 0.83 -4.05
N TYR A 67 -6.12 -0.01 -3.73
CA TYR A 67 -6.10 -1.42 -4.15
C TYR A 67 -6.19 -1.57 -5.68
N ALA A 68 -6.98 -0.75 -6.37
CA ALA A 68 -7.06 -0.75 -7.83
C ALA A 68 -5.71 -0.36 -8.47
N ARG A 69 -5.02 0.64 -7.93
CA ARG A 69 -3.65 1.00 -8.35
C ARG A 69 -2.66 -0.14 -8.15
N ALA A 70 -2.72 -0.83 -7.01
CA ALA A 70 -1.89 -2.00 -6.75
C ALA A 70 -2.16 -3.12 -7.78
N LEU A 71 -3.42 -3.38 -8.11
CA LEU A 71 -3.82 -4.39 -9.11
C LEU A 71 -3.35 -4.08 -10.53
N ALA A 72 -3.27 -2.80 -10.89
CA ALA A 72 -2.74 -2.38 -12.19
C ALA A 72 -1.24 -2.67 -12.34
N LEU A 73 -0.50 -2.75 -11.23
CA LEU A 73 0.97 -2.86 -11.22
C LEU A 73 1.47 -4.27 -10.86
N VAL A 74 0.65 -5.08 -10.18
CA VAL A 74 1.06 -6.42 -9.72
C VAL A 74 1.20 -7.40 -10.89
N THR A 75 2.31 -8.13 -10.92
CA THR A 75 2.60 -9.15 -11.93
C THR A 75 2.47 -10.58 -11.41
N ASN A 76 2.40 -10.77 -10.09
CA ASN A 76 2.25 -12.06 -9.44
C ASN A 76 0.76 -12.43 -9.26
N ASP A 77 0.33 -13.57 -9.81
CA ASP A 77 -1.07 -14.02 -9.76
C ASP A 77 -1.59 -14.29 -8.33
N SER A 78 -0.73 -14.75 -7.43
CA SER A 78 -1.11 -14.99 -6.04
C SER A 78 -1.42 -13.68 -5.33
N GLU A 79 -0.56 -12.68 -5.52
CA GLU A 79 -0.75 -11.33 -4.98
C GLU A 79 -1.95 -10.63 -5.63
N ARG A 80 -2.16 -10.81 -6.94
CA ARG A 80 -3.34 -10.32 -7.65
C ARG A 80 -4.63 -10.83 -7.02
N ARG A 81 -4.77 -12.15 -6.83
CA ARG A 81 -5.96 -12.74 -6.19
C ARG A 81 -6.19 -12.21 -4.78
N PHE A 82 -5.11 -11.99 -4.01
CA PHE A 82 -5.21 -11.38 -2.69
C PHE A 82 -5.75 -9.96 -2.76
N LEU A 83 -5.21 -9.12 -3.64
CA LEU A 83 -5.61 -7.72 -3.80
C LEU A 83 -7.05 -7.60 -4.32
N GLU A 84 -7.45 -8.43 -5.27
CA GLU A 84 -8.84 -8.49 -5.76
C GLU A 84 -9.83 -8.82 -4.65
N ARG A 85 -9.49 -9.76 -3.77
CA ARG A 85 -10.32 -10.11 -2.62
C ARG A 85 -10.46 -8.92 -1.67
N ARG A 86 -9.36 -8.22 -1.36
CA ARG A 86 -9.39 -7.04 -0.49
C ARG A 86 -10.18 -5.89 -1.09
N LEU A 87 -10.03 -5.64 -2.40
CA LEU A 87 -10.82 -4.64 -3.11
C LEU A 87 -12.32 -4.92 -2.99
N ARG A 88 -12.74 -6.17 -3.22
CA ARG A 88 -14.13 -6.58 -3.04
C ARG A 88 -14.64 -6.37 -1.61
N GLU A 89 -13.85 -6.75 -0.60
CA GLU A 89 -14.21 -6.54 0.82
C GLU A 89 -14.50 -5.06 1.14
N VAL A 90 -13.65 -4.16 0.64
CA VAL A 90 -13.79 -2.72 0.84
C VAL A 90 -14.98 -2.15 0.06
N GLN A 91 -15.16 -2.56 -1.20
CA GLN A 91 -16.29 -2.11 -2.02
C GLN A 91 -17.64 -2.55 -1.45
N SER A 92 -17.73 -3.75 -0.88
CA SER A 92 -18.93 -4.22 -0.20
C SER A 92 -19.26 -3.42 1.07
N SER A 93 -18.29 -2.71 1.65
CA SER A 93 -18.49 -1.87 2.84
C SER A 93 -18.93 -0.43 2.49
N LEU A 94 -18.96 -0.08 1.19
CA LEU A 94 -19.42 1.22 0.69
C LEU A 94 -20.91 1.23 0.33
N GLY A 95 -21.57 0.07 0.27
CA GLY A 95 -23.00 -0.10 0.00
C GLY A 95 -23.77 -0.53 1.23
#